data_AF-A0A256I9R9-F1
#
_entry.id   AF-A0A256I9R9-F1
#
_cell.length_a   1.000
_cell.length_b   1.000
_cell.length_c   1.000
_cell.angle_alpha   90.00
_cell.angle_beta   90.00
_cell.angle_gamma   90.00
#
_symmetry.space_group_name_H-M   'P 1'
#
loop_
_entity.id
_entity.type
_entity.pdbx_description
1 polymer ?
#
loop_
_entity_poly.entity_id
_entity_poly.type
_entity_poly.pdbx_seq_one_letter_code
_entity_poly.pdbx_strand_id
1 'polypeptide(L)'
;MTETPGGSDGASVPPTASDPAAASGPDEAPGSGGSDGDGDGGAAGSVTVVGTAHVSERSVDEVEETIDRERPDVVAVELDEGRYRQLQGETPDDLDASDLLRGNTVFQFLAYWMLSYVQTQLGERFDIEPGADMRAAIDVAEGLGIDVALVDRDIQTTIQRFWARMTVTEKLRMVGGLAFGVTDSRIVGVLAGLFVGVLAGPAIGLFGGSFGVTTALLTRVTAGVLVAVAAGIAVDQVGKLALSPDGRLYAASGLGVGAGVAAAASGVANGLVSTYLGGFAVTAIGSLGLGVSLGLTLGVVVAALLGLTDRGGEPEHGGIEELGVEELTDTDVVTMMMEEFRQFSPGGAEALIDERDAFIAHRLVALRDAGKDVVAVVGAGHQTGIERYLASPETLPPMEELVGRERGGSRLPWKKAVGYAITVGFVGFFVLLALAGVENAFLFRLFGAWFLINGAFAFAFAKVAGARWTAAGVGGAVAWMTSINPVLAPGWFTGYVELRHLTVNVGDIGTLNELLSDETRSPSELVSAMLDVPLFKLIVVVAMTNVGSIVASFLFAVYVIPAMFGAEVGGVDEVGRLMIDGAGTGAELIRNAILGGGGA
;
A
#
# COMPACT_ATOMS: atom_id res chain seq x y z
N MET A 1 36.83 20.32 35.45
CA MET A 1 38.25 20.74 35.27
C MET A 1 38.68 20.13 33.96
N THR A 2 38.58 20.81 32.83
CA THR A 2 39.29 22.04 32.44
C THR A 2 38.42 22.98 31.59
N GLU A 3 38.57 24.28 31.82
CA GLU A 3 37.87 25.38 31.15
C GLU A 3 38.69 25.99 29.98
N THR A 4 37.92 26.52 29.00
CA THR A 4 38.08 27.76 28.16
C THR A 4 39.28 27.94 27.21
N PRO A 5 39.25 28.90 26.23
CA PRO A 5 38.25 29.95 25.86
C PRO A 5 37.83 29.92 24.36
N GLY A 6 36.75 30.53 23.86
CA GLY A 6 36.47 31.98 23.76
C GLY A 6 36.98 32.56 22.43
N GLY A 7 36.07 32.88 21.49
CA GLY A 7 36.39 33.53 20.21
C GLY A 7 35.13 33.92 19.44
N SER A 8 34.77 35.21 19.55
CA SER A 8 33.74 35.92 18.79
C SER A 8 34.31 36.49 17.49
N ASP A 9 33.51 36.46 16.41
CA ASP A 9 33.38 37.44 15.30
C ASP A 9 32.47 36.72 14.27
N GLY A 10 31.29 37.20 13.88
CA GLY A 10 31.01 38.51 13.31
C GLY A 10 30.58 38.30 11.84
N ALA A 11 29.35 37.84 11.61
CA ALA A 11 28.74 37.83 10.28
C ALA A 11 27.23 38.11 10.39
N SER A 12 26.86 39.24 9.80
CA SER A 12 25.53 39.86 9.72
C SER A 12 24.54 39.03 8.89
N VAL A 13 23.37 38.78 9.46
CA VAL A 13 22.18 38.20 8.81
C VAL A 13 21.28 39.35 8.31
N PRO A 14 20.74 39.34 7.07
CA PRO A 14 19.76 40.33 6.64
C PRO A 14 18.36 40.01 7.20
N PRO A 15 17.49 41.02 7.40
CA PRO A 15 16.23 40.84 8.12
C PRO A 15 15.17 40.14 7.26
N THR A 16 14.61 39.06 7.79
CA THR A 16 13.40 38.40 7.29
C THR A 16 12.16 39.18 7.69
N ALA A 17 11.23 39.32 6.74
CA ALA A 17 10.00 40.07 6.85
C ALA A 17 9.01 39.43 7.84
N SER A 18 8.40 40.34 8.59
CA SER A 18 7.22 40.33 9.44
C SER A 18 6.17 39.22 9.24
N ASP A 19 5.95 38.43 10.30
CA ASP A 19 4.65 37.81 10.65
C ASP A 19 3.58 38.89 10.91
N PRO A 20 2.30 38.64 10.57
CA PRO A 20 1.18 39.20 11.30
C PRO A 20 0.47 38.14 12.15
N ALA A 21 0.14 38.59 13.35
CA ALA A 21 -0.36 37.86 14.48
C ALA A 21 -1.83 37.40 14.37
N ALA A 22 -2.12 36.43 15.22
CA ALA A 22 -3.43 35.89 15.56
C ALA A 22 -4.38 36.89 16.26
N ALA A 23 -5.68 36.74 15.96
CA ALA A 23 -6.87 37.09 16.76
C ALA A 23 -8.11 36.72 15.90
N SER A 24 -9.30 36.32 16.32
CA SER A 24 -9.92 35.81 17.56
C SER A 24 -11.43 35.67 17.26
N GLY A 25 -12.06 34.51 17.57
CA GLY A 25 -13.50 34.36 17.92
C GLY A 25 -14.61 34.67 16.88
N PRO A 26 -15.66 33.82 16.75
CA PRO A 26 -16.88 34.17 16.01
C PRO A 26 -18.03 34.55 16.97
N ASP A 27 -18.60 35.73 16.82
CA ASP A 27 -20.03 35.96 17.10
C ASP A 27 -20.49 37.32 16.54
N GLU A 28 -21.80 37.40 16.30
CA GLU A 28 -22.61 38.55 15.85
C GLU A 28 -22.77 38.77 14.33
N ALA A 29 -23.90 38.25 13.84
CA ALA A 29 -24.60 38.80 12.69
C ALA A 29 -25.20 40.18 13.02
N PRO A 30 -25.15 41.12 12.07
CA PRO A 30 -26.32 41.95 11.76
C PRO A 30 -26.61 41.86 10.24
N GLY A 31 -27.86 41.73 9.81
CA GLY A 31 -28.87 42.77 9.96
C GLY A 31 -29.02 43.47 8.61
N SER A 32 -30.10 43.15 7.91
CA SER A 32 -30.53 43.76 6.65
C SER A 32 -30.55 45.29 6.71
N GLY A 33 -29.78 45.93 5.84
CA GLY A 33 -29.84 47.37 5.60
C GLY A 33 -29.32 47.66 4.20
N GLY A 34 -30.24 48.04 3.31
CA GLY A 34 -29.88 48.55 1.99
C GLY A 34 -29.11 49.86 2.13
N SER A 35 -27.96 49.93 1.47
CA SER A 35 -27.33 51.17 1.07
C SER A 35 -26.84 50.99 -0.35
N ASP A 36 -27.57 51.62 -1.28
CA ASP A 36 -27.07 51.95 -2.61
C ASP A 36 -25.77 52.74 -2.42
N GLY A 37 -24.66 52.09 -2.73
CA GLY A 37 -23.34 52.68 -2.77
C GLY A 37 -22.72 52.33 -4.10
N ASP A 38 -22.71 53.30 -5.01
CA ASP A 38 -21.88 53.30 -6.21
C ASP A 38 -20.44 52.95 -5.81
N GLY A 39 -20.03 51.72 -6.15
CA GLY A 39 -18.67 51.24 -6.07
C GLY A 39 -18.20 50.94 -7.48
N ASP A 40 -17.27 51.77 -7.94
CA ASP A 40 -16.47 51.68 -9.15
C ASP A 40 -16.49 50.30 -9.84
N GLY A 41 -17.03 50.26 -11.06
CA GLY A 41 -17.06 49.07 -11.91
C GLY A 41 -15.67 48.73 -12.41
N GLY A 42 -14.79 48.27 -11.51
CA GLY A 42 -13.58 47.55 -11.86
C GLY A 42 -13.98 46.46 -12.84
N ALA A 43 -13.40 46.48 -14.04
CA ALA A 43 -13.66 45.46 -15.04
C ALA A 43 -13.48 44.10 -14.36
N ALA A 44 -14.49 43.22 -14.48
CA ALA A 44 -14.33 41.85 -14.06
C ALA A 44 -13.10 41.29 -14.78
N GLY A 45 -12.14 40.75 -14.04
CA GLY A 45 -10.94 40.19 -14.63
C GLY A 45 -11.29 39.08 -15.62
N SER A 46 -10.33 38.70 -16.45
CA SER A 46 -10.49 37.62 -17.42
C SER A 46 -9.53 36.46 -17.14
N VAL A 47 -9.89 35.26 -17.59
CA VAL A 47 -9.01 34.08 -17.54
C VAL A 47 -8.96 33.48 -18.93
N THR A 48 -7.76 33.45 -19.50
CA THR A 48 -7.45 32.79 -20.77
C THR A 48 -6.67 31.51 -20.45
N VAL A 49 -7.24 30.36 -20.76
CA VAL A 49 -6.60 29.06 -20.51
C VAL A 49 -5.79 28.65 -21.75
N VAL A 50 -4.52 28.33 -21.55
CA VAL A 50 -3.62 27.81 -22.58
C VAL A 50 -3.32 26.36 -22.22
N GLY A 51 -3.88 25.43 -23.00
CA GLY A 51 -3.63 24.01 -22.85
C GLY A 51 -2.29 23.62 -23.46
N THR A 52 -1.42 23.01 -22.68
CA THR A 52 -0.09 22.59 -23.13
C THR A 52 0.01 21.07 -23.18
N ALA A 53 0.58 20.55 -24.26
CA ALA A 53 1.13 19.21 -24.23
C ALA A 53 2.55 19.34 -23.68
N HIS A 54 2.80 18.86 -22.45
CA HIS A 54 4.04 19.01 -21.67
C HIS A 54 5.33 18.41 -22.30
N VAL A 55 5.33 18.23 -23.62
CA VAL A 55 6.28 17.49 -24.44
C VAL A 55 6.32 18.05 -25.88
N SER A 56 6.05 19.35 -26.09
CA SER A 56 6.04 19.93 -27.45
C SER A 56 6.66 21.32 -27.49
N GLU A 57 7.68 21.52 -28.33
CA GLU A 57 8.25 22.86 -28.61
C GLU A 57 7.17 23.84 -29.08
N ARG A 58 6.18 23.34 -29.82
CA ARG A 58 5.03 24.13 -30.29
C ARG A 58 4.20 24.70 -29.13
N SER A 59 4.04 23.93 -28.04
CA SER A 59 3.31 24.41 -26.85
C SER A 59 4.09 25.46 -26.09
N VAL A 60 5.43 25.41 -26.13
CA VAL A 60 6.29 26.49 -25.60
C VAL A 60 6.05 27.77 -26.40
N ASP A 61 6.19 27.70 -27.72
CA ASP A 61 5.99 28.87 -28.60
C ASP A 61 4.59 29.51 -28.42
N GLU A 62 3.56 28.68 -28.31
CA GLU A 62 2.17 29.13 -28.10
C GLU A 62 1.98 29.85 -26.74
N VAL A 63 2.63 29.36 -25.70
CA VAL A 63 2.64 30.00 -24.37
C VAL A 63 3.35 31.35 -24.43
N GLU A 64 4.56 31.41 -25.03
CA GLU A 64 5.31 32.65 -25.14
C GLU A 64 4.55 33.71 -25.95
N GLU A 65 3.99 33.32 -27.11
CA GLU A 65 3.23 34.22 -27.98
C GLU A 65 1.96 34.73 -27.26
N THR A 66 1.27 33.84 -26.54
CA THR A 66 0.04 34.23 -25.83
C THR A 66 0.33 35.19 -24.68
N ILE A 67 1.37 34.95 -23.88
CA ILE A 67 1.73 35.86 -22.78
C ILE A 67 2.16 37.23 -23.32
N ASP A 68 2.97 37.28 -24.39
CA ASP A 68 3.39 38.56 -24.97
C ASP A 68 2.24 39.33 -25.64
N ARG A 69 1.29 38.61 -26.26
CA ARG A 69 0.11 39.19 -26.90
C ARG A 69 -0.91 39.71 -25.89
N GLU A 70 -1.29 38.90 -24.90
CA GLU A 70 -2.37 39.21 -23.97
C GLU A 70 -1.91 40.16 -22.86
N ARG A 71 -0.61 40.18 -22.52
CA ARG A 71 -0.03 41.01 -21.44
C ARG A 71 -0.85 40.97 -20.13
N PRO A 72 -1.04 39.77 -19.54
CA PRO A 72 -1.86 39.62 -18.34
C PRO A 72 -1.23 40.30 -17.10
N ASP A 73 -2.06 40.50 -16.08
CA ASP A 73 -1.59 40.90 -14.75
C ASP A 73 -0.87 39.76 -14.03
N VAL A 74 -1.30 38.52 -14.30
CA VAL A 74 -0.80 37.31 -13.64
C VAL A 74 -0.68 36.16 -14.65
N VAL A 75 0.44 35.45 -14.63
CA VAL A 75 0.56 34.13 -15.28
C VAL A 75 0.34 33.05 -14.23
N ALA A 76 -0.73 32.28 -14.38
CA ALA A 76 -1.02 31.15 -13.53
C ALA A 76 -0.45 29.86 -14.14
N VAL A 77 0.28 29.08 -13.37
CA VAL A 77 0.90 27.82 -13.84
C VAL A 77 0.42 26.63 -13.02
N GLU A 78 0.19 25.49 -13.68
CA GLU A 78 -0.21 24.21 -13.08
C GLU A 78 0.94 23.53 -12.32
N LEU A 79 1.51 24.23 -11.34
CA LEU A 79 2.58 23.78 -10.49
C LEU A 79 2.24 24.02 -9.02
N ASP A 80 2.73 23.12 -8.16
CA ASP A 80 2.74 23.32 -6.71
C ASP A 80 4.11 23.82 -6.25
N GLU A 81 4.18 24.35 -5.02
CA GLU A 81 5.42 24.91 -4.44
C GLU A 81 6.59 23.91 -4.41
N GLY A 82 6.33 22.61 -4.22
CA GLY A 82 7.38 21.59 -4.20
C GLY A 82 7.98 21.38 -5.59
N ARG A 83 7.13 21.22 -6.60
CA ARG A 83 7.59 21.11 -8.01
C ARG A 83 8.25 22.38 -8.52
N TYR A 84 7.75 23.55 -8.12
CA TYR A 84 8.38 24.83 -8.48
C TYR A 84 9.82 24.93 -7.93
N ARG A 85 10.04 24.59 -6.64
CA ARG A 85 11.38 24.55 -6.03
C ARG A 85 12.31 23.55 -6.73
N GLN A 86 11.79 22.38 -7.09
CA GLN A 86 12.56 21.38 -7.84
C GLN A 86 12.96 21.87 -9.23
N LEU A 87 12.07 22.59 -9.94
CA LEU A 87 12.38 23.20 -11.24
C LEU A 87 13.48 24.27 -11.15
N GLN A 88 13.62 24.93 -9.99
CA GLN A 88 14.73 25.85 -9.70
C GLN A 88 16.03 25.16 -9.25
N GLY A 89 16.04 23.82 -9.15
CA GLY A 89 17.22 23.04 -8.78
C GLY A 89 17.42 22.83 -7.28
N GLU A 90 16.40 23.10 -6.44
CA GLU A 90 16.45 22.71 -5.04
C GLU A 90 16.32 21.20 -4.87
N THR A 91 17.11 20.63 -3.95
CA THR A 91 17.06 19.20 -3.63
C THR A 91 15.94 18.92 -2.62
N PRO A 92 15.15 17.84 -2.77
CA PRO A 92 14.11 17.49 -1.80
C PRO A 92 14.70 17.30 -0.39
N ASP A 93 14.00 17.79 0.63
CA ASP A 93 14.41 17.61 2.03
C ASP A 93 14.51 16.12 2.41
N ASP A 94 15.60 15.72 3.07
CA ASP A 94 15.80 14.36 3.57
C ASP A 94 14.69 13.99 4.57
N LEU A 95 14.04 12.84 4.36
CA LEU A 95 13.06 12.30 5.31
C LEU A 95 13.79 11.70 6.52
N ASP A 96 13.48 12.19 7.73
CA ASP A 96 14.01 11.64 8.97
C ASP A 96 13.58 10.17 9.16
N ALA A 97 14.54 9.28 9.44
CA ALA A 97 14.31 7.84 9.59
C ALA A 97 13.30 7.47 10.70
N SER A 98 13.07 8.36 11.67
CA SER A 98 12.03 8.20 12.71
C SER A 98 10.61 8.39 12.18
N ASP A 99 10.45 9.11 11.07
CA ASP A 99 9.14 9.42 10.49
C ASP A 99 8.59 8.23 9.71
N LEU A 100 9.48 7.39 9.16
CA LEU A 100 9.16 6.14 8.46
C LEU A 100 8.47 5.09 9.35
N LEU A 101 8.67 5.14 10.67
CA LEU A 101 8.12 4.16 11.62
C LEU A 101 6.76 4.53 12.21
N ARG A 102 6.18 5.68 11.84
CA ARG A 102 4.78 5.98 12.14
C ARG A 102 3.90 5.19 11.17
N GLY A 103 2.89 4.47 11.68
CA GLY A 103 2.12 3.46 10.94
C GLY A 103 1.43 3.90 9.64
N ASN A 104 1.42 5.20 9.32
CA ASN A 104 0.91 5.75 8.05
C ASN A 104 2.02 6.03 7.02
N THR A 105 3.28 6.14 7.44
CA THR A 105 4.38 6.63 6.60
C THR A 105 4.92 5.55 5.68
N VAL A 106 4.93 4.27 6.07
CA VAL A 106 5.33 3.18 5.15
C VAL A 106 4.39 3.11 3.93
N PHE A 107 3.09 3.34 4.13
CA PHE A 107 2.13 3.39 3.03
C PHE A 107 2.26 4.67 2.21
N GLN A 108 2.50 5.82 2.85
CA GLN A 108 2.80 7.08 2.14
C GLN A 108 4.08 6.96 1.31
N PHE A 109 5.07 6.25 1.84
CA PHE A 109 6.34 5.99 1.19
C PHE A 109 6.17 5.03 0.01
N LEU A 110 5.43 3.93 0.19
CA LEU A 110 5.08 3.02 -0.90
C LEU A 110 4.32 3.76 -2.01
N ALA A 111 3.42 4.68 -1.63
CA ALA A 111 2.73 5.54 -2.57
C ALA A 111 3.68 6.50 -3.29
N TYR A 112 4.65 7.10 -2.59
CA TYR A 112 5.68 7.96 -3.19
C TYR A 112 6.60 7.20 -4.14
N TRP A 113 7.02 5.99 -3.76
CA TRP A 113 7.86 5.13 -4.59
C TRP A 113 7.15 4.76 -5.90
N MET A 114 5.92 4.26 -5.79
CA MET A 114 5.10 3.92 -6.95
C MET A 114 4.73 5.14 -7.79
N LEU A 115 4.53 6.31 -7.15
CA LEU A 115 4.33 7.58 -7.85
C LEU A 115 5.54 7.95 -8.68
N SER A 116 6.73 7.87 -8.07
CA SER A 116 7.98 8.16 -8.75
C SER A 116 8.24 7.17 -9.89
N TYR A 117 7.84 5.90 -9.74
CA TYR A 117 7.88 4.92 -10.83
C TYR A 117 6.99 5.34 -12.02
N VAL A 118 5.73 5.69 -11.75
CA VAL A 118 4.79 6.15 -12.80
C VAL A 118 5.30 7.43 -13.47
N GLN A 119 5.85 8.37 -12.69
CA GLN A 119 6.46 9.60 -13.21
C GLN A 119 7.66 9.30 -14.13
N THR A 120 8.54 8.38 -13.72
CA THR A 120 9.73 7.99 -14.50
C THR A 120 9.33 7.31 -15.80
N GLN A 121 8.34 6.40 -15.75
CA GLN A 121 7.86 5.65 -16.91
C GLN A 121 7.19 6.55 -17.97
N LEU A 122 6.54 7.64 -17.54
CA LEU A 122 5.99 8.65 -18.43
C LEU A 122 7.11 9.51 -19.02
N GLY A 123 8.10 9.93 -18.24
CA GLY A 123 9.21 10.76 -18.73
C GLY A 123 10.06 10.09 -19.82
N GLU A 124 10.37 8.80 -19.68
CA GLU A 124 11.23 8.07 -20.65
C GLU A 124 10.57 7.79 -22.00
N ARG A 125 9.24 7.74 -22.07
CA ARG A 125 8.52 7.48 -23.34
C ARG A 125 8.43 8.69 -24.27
N PHE A 126 8.70 9.90 -23.77
CA PHE A 126 8.45 11.13 -24.50
C PHE A 126 9.66 12.05 -24.68
N ASP A 127 10.87 11.63 -24.27
CA ASP A 127 12.21 12.23 -24.54
C ASP A 127 12.28 13.78 -24.48
N ILE A 128 11.54 14.41 -23.57
CA ILE A 128 11.47 15.87 -23.33
C ILE A 128 11.41 16.14 -21.83
N GLU A 129 12.14 17.16 -21.37
CA GLU A 129 12.23 17.54 -19.94
C GLU A 129 10.82 17.96 -19.42
N PRO A 130 10.20 17.20 -18.49
CA PRO A 130 8.85 17.49 -18.02
C PRO A 130 8.76 18.90 -17.42
N GLY A 131 7.82 19.71 -17.94
CA GLY A 131 7.58 21.07 -17.46
C GLY A 131 8.39 22.17 -18.17
N ALA A 132 8.97 21.89 -19.35
CA ALA A 132 9.63 22.91 -20.17
C ALA A 132 8.70 24.08 -20.57
N ASP A 133 7.43 23.77 -20.85
CA ASP A 133 6.35 24.73 -21.12
C ASP A 133 6.00 25.59 -19.90
N MET A 134 5.93 24.98 -18.72
CA MET A 134 5.69 25.69 -17.47
C MET A 134 6.89 26.57 -17.09
N ARG A 135 8.12 26.08 -17.30
CA ARG A 135 9.34 26.87 -17.11
C ARG A 135 9.37 28.06 -18.07
N ALA A 136 9.04 27.86 -19.34
CA ALA A 136 8.94 28.96 -20.30
C ALA A 136 7.90 30.01 -19.89
N ALA A 137 6.73 29.59 -19.41
CA ALA A 137 5.71 30.51 -18.88
C ALA A 137 6.26 31.37 -17.73
N ILE A 138 7.00 30.76 -16.79
CA ILE A 138 7.64 31.43 -15.66
C ILE A 138 8.72 32.40 -16.16
N ASP A 139 9.62 31.94 -17.03
CA ASP A 139 10.74 32.73 -17.55
C ASP A 139 10.25 33.97 -18.32
N VAL A 140 9.21 33.82 -19.15
CA VAL A 140 8.59 34.94 -19.87
C VAL A 140 7.89 35.89 -18.90
N ALA A 141 7.13 35.40 -17.93
CA ALA A 141 6.47 36.23 -16.94
C ALA A 141 7.48 37.05 -16.13
N GLU A 142 8.53 36.42 -15.61
CA GLU A 142 9.60 37.10 -14.89
C GLU A 142 10.34 38.12 -15.76
N GLY A 143 10.62 37.77 -17.02
CA GLY A 143 11.25 38.67 -18.00
C GLY A 143 10.41 39.90 -18.33
N LEU A 144 9.09 39.80 -18.26
CA LEU A 144 8.14 40.89 -18.48
C LEU A 144 7.73 41.61 -17.19
N GLY A 145 8.15 41.11 -16.02
CA GLY A 145 7.76 41.66 -14.71
C GLY A 145 6.29 41.39 -14.35
N ILE A 146 5.73 40.29 -14.84
CA ILE A 146 4.37 39.82 -14.56
C ILE A 146 4.41 38.86 -13.36
N ASP A 147 3.42 38.95 -12.47
CA ASP A 147 3.34 38.08 -11.29
C ASP A 147 3.04 36.63 -11.68
N VAL A 148 3.68 35.66 -11.03
CA VAL A 148 3.43 34.22 -11.23
C VAL A 148 2.59 33.66 -10.09
N ALA A 149 1.49 32.97 -10.44
CA ALA A 149 0.63 32.29 -9.48
C ALA A 149 0.70 30.77 -9.65
N LEU A 150 1.07 30.07 -8.57
CA LEU A 150 1.01 28.60 -8.50
C LEU A 150 -0.43 28.17 -8.18
N VAL A 151 -1.11 27.54 -9.13
CA VAL A 151 -2.55 27.24 -9.01
C VAL A 151 -2.87 25.77 -8.73
N ASP A 152 -1.86 24.91 -8.65
CA ASP A 152 -2.06 23.49 -8.39
C ASP A 152 -1.96 23.15 -6.90
N ARG A 153 -2.49 21.99 -6.53
CA ARG A 153 -2.41 21.43 -5.18
C ARG A 153 -1.15 20.58 -5.04
N ASP A 154 -0.69 20.45 -3.80
CA ASP A 154 0.42 19.56 -3.46
C ASP A 154 0.20 18.15 -4.04
N ILE A 155 1.19 17.67 -4.80
CA ILE A 155 1.12 16.39 -5.50
C ILE A 155 0.89 15.22 -4.52
N GLN A 156 1.38 15.29 -3.29
CA GLN A 156 1.16 14.23 -2.30
C GLN A 156 -0.32 14.15 -1.91
N THR A 157 -1.00 15.31 -1.82
CA THR A 157 -2.44 15.39 -1.57
C THR A 157 -3.22 14.80 -2.74
N THR A 158 -2.88 15.18 -3.97
CA THR A 158 -3.44 14.60 -5.21
C THR A 158 -3.36 13.07 -5.21
N ILE A 159 -2.19 12.53 -4.90
CA ILE A 159 -1.94 11.09 -4.94
C ILE A 159 -2.57 10.35 -3.77
N GLN A 160 -2.57 10.92 -2.56
CA GLN A 160 -3.30 10.33 -1.44
C GLN A 160 -4.79 10.16 -1.76
N ARG A 161 -5.37 11.14 -2.43
CA ARG A 161 -6.78 11.09 -2.87
C ARG A 161 -6.99 10.10 -4.00
N PHE A 162 -6.10 10.05 -4.99
CA PHE A 162 -6.09 9.00 -6.00
C PHE A 162 -6.18 7.60 -5.39
N TRP A 163 -5.33 7.30 -4.40
CA TRP A 163 -5.40 6.03 -3.69
C TRP A 163 -6.66 5.88 -2.83
N ALA A 164 -7.17 6.94 -2.22
CA ALA A 164 -8.36 6.85 -1.38
C ALA A 164 -9.62 6.52 -2.19
N ARG A 165 -9.76 7.16 -3.37
CA ARG A 165 -10.91 7.05 -4.27
C ARG A 165 -11.01 5.71 -5.00
N MET A 166 -9.87 5.05 -5.20
CA MET A 166 -9.83 3.76 -5.91
C MET A 166 -10.46 2.61 -5.11
N THR A 167 -11.23 1.78 -5.82
CA THR A 167 -11.77 0.53 -5.27
C THR A 167 -10.65 -0.49 -5.01
N VAL A 168 -10.91 -1.50 -4.17
CA VAL A 168 -9.93 -2.58 -3.89
C VAL A 168 -9.55 -3.32 -5.18
N THR A 169 -10.49 -3.49 -6.10
CA THR A 169 -10.26 -4.11 -7.42
C THR A 169 -9.38 -3.25 -8.32
N GLU A 170 -9.60 -1.93 -8.38
CA GLU A 170 -8.74 -1.02 -9.13
C GLU A 170 -7.31 -1.01 -8.57
N LYS A 171 -7.17 -1.00 -7.24
CA LYS A 171 -5.85 -1.07 -6.57
C LYS A 171 -5.11 -2.35 -6.91
N LEU A 172 -5.78 -3.50 -6.84
CA LEU A 172 -5.18 -4.78 -7.18
C LEU A 172 -4.80 -4.88 -8.66
N ARG A 173 -5.61 -4.31 -9.56
CA ARG A 173 -5.30 -4.26 -11.00
C ARG A 173 -4.10 -3.35 -11.31
N MET A 174 -4.06 -2.14 -10.73
CA MET A 174 -2.91 -1.22 -10.88
C MET A 174 -1.63 -1.84 -10.34
N VAL A 175 -1.65 -2.35 -9.10
CA VAL A 175 -0.46 -3.00 -8.51
C VAL A 175 -0.07 -4.26 -9.27
N GLY A 176 -1.03 -5.05 -9.75
CA GLY A 176 -0.78 -6.24 -10.57
C GLY A 176 -0.15 -5.91 -11.93
N GLY A 177 -0.64 -4.85 -12.58
CA GLY A 177 -0.10 -4.36 -13.85
C GLY A 177 1.32 -3.80 -13.70
N LEU A 178 1.59 -3.05 -12.63
CA LEU A 178 2.90 -2.41 -12.40
C LEU A 178 3.96 -3.38 -11.85
N ALA A 179 3.62 -4.23 -10.87
CA ALA A 179 4.61 -5.07 -10.18
C ALA A 179 5.07 -6.28 -11.00
N PHE A 180 4.30 -6.68 -12.02
CA PHE A 180 4.60 -7.90 -12.78
C PHE A 180 4.42 -7.74 -14.30
N GLY A 181 3.99 -6.58 -14.80
CA GLY A 181 3.51 -6.48 -16.20
C GLY A 181 2.29 -7.38 -16.45
N VAL A 182 1.64 -7.86 -15.38
CA VAL A 182 0.61 -8.88 -15.43
C VAL A 182 -0.74 -8.19 -15.49
N THR A 183 -1.13 -7.84 -16.71
CA THR A 183 -2.53 -7.57 -17.06
C THR A 183 -3.31 -8.88 -17.26
N ASP A 184 -2.63 -10.03 -17.31
CA ASP A 184 -3.29 -11.31 -17.58
C ASP A 184 -4.13 -11.78 -16.38
N SER A 185 -5.45 -11.72 -16.56
CA SER A 185 -6.50 -12.25 -15.68
C SER A 185 -6.19 -13.67 -15.16
N ARG A 186 -5.37 -14.45 -15.88
CA ARG A 186 -4.93 -15.79 -15.48
C ARG A 186 -4.03 -15.80 -14.27
N ILE A 187 -3.05 -14.89 -14.22
CA ILE A 187 -2.07 -14.86 -13.13
C ILE A 187 -2.73 -14.27 -11.88
N VAL A 188 -3.60 -13.26 -12.03
CA VAL A 188 -4.43 -12.74 -10.93
C VAL A 188 -5.28 -13.87 -10.31
N GLY A 189 -5.93 -14.69 -11.14
CA GLY A 189 -6.68 -15.85 -10.67
C GLY A 189 -5.83 -16.88 -9.93
N VAL A 190 -4.63 -17.19 -10.44
CA VAL A 190 -3.68 -18.11 -9.78
C VAL A 190 -3.22 -17.57 -8.43
N LEU A 191 -2.85 -16.29 -8.32
CA LEU A 191 -2.42 -15.67 -7.06
C LEU A 191 -3.55 -15.60 -6.03
N ALA A 192 -4.75 -15.19 -6.45
CA ALA A 192 -5.92 -15.19 -5.60
C ALA A 192 -6.27 -16.61 -5.12
N GLY A 193 -6.19 -17.59 -6.02
CA GLY A 193 -6.38 -19.00 -5.73
C GLY A 193 -5.36 -19.53 -4.71
N LEU A 194 -4.08 -19.22 -4.89
CA LEU A 194 -3.03 -19.59 -3.95
C LEU A 194 -3.29 -18.99 -2.55
N PHE A 195 -3.63 -17.70 -2.49
CA PHE A 195 -3.95 -17.02 -1.23
C PHE A 195 -5.12 -17.68 -0.50
N VAL A 196 -6.23 -17.89 -1.20
CA VAL A 196 -7.42 -18.59 -0.66
C VAL A 196 -7.04 -20.00 -0.22
N GLY A 197 -6.22 -20.71 -0.99
CA GLY A 197 -5.79 -22.06 -0.68
C GLY A 197 -4.92 -22.17 0.58
N VAL A 198 -3.98 -21.23 0.78
CA VAL A 198 -3.16 -21.16 2.00
C VAL A 198 -4.03 -20.91 3.23
N LEU A 199 -5.06 -20.06 3.12
CA LEU A 199 -6.00 -19.81 4.22
C LEU A 199 -6.95 -20.98 4.47
N ALA A 200 -7.42 -21.64 3.41
CA ALA A 200 -8.34 -22.77 3.49
C ALA A 200 -7.68 -24.02 4.09
N GLY A 201 -6.37 -24.20 3.87
CA GLY A 201 -5.65 -25.39 4.32
C GLY A 201 -5.81 -25.70 5.81
N PRO A 202 -5.55 -24.74 6.72
CA PRO A 202 -5.74 -25.01 8.14
C PRO A 202 -7.21 -25.13 8.56
N ALA A 203 -8.16 -24.48 7.87
CA ALA A 203 -9.57 -24.74 8.07
C ALA A 203 -9.95 -26.20 7.70
N ILE A 204 -9.36 -26.74 6.61
CA ILE A 204 -9.47 -28.15 6.22
C ILE A 204 -8.85 -29.07 7.29
N GLY A 205 -7.74 -28.66 7.91
CA GLY A 205 -7.12 -29.42 9.00
C GLY A 205 -8.01 -29.55 10.24
N LEU A 206 -8.73 -28.47 10.60
CA LEU A 206 -9.62 -28.44 11.76
C LEU A 206 -10.97 -29.11 11.50
N PHE A 207 -11.63 -28.75 10.40
CA PHE A 207 -13.03 -29.09 10.15
C PHE A 207 -13.19 -30.12 9.05
N GLY A 208 -12.13 -30.47 8.32
CA GLY A 208 -12.20 -31.36 7.17
C GLY A 208 -12.78 -32.73 7.51
N GLY A 209 -12.57 -33.24 8.73
CA GLY A 209 -13.19 -34.49 9.19
C GLY A 209 -14.73 -34.47 9.06
N SER A 210 -15.36 -33.34 9.36
CA SER A 210 -16.81 -33.13 9.23
C SER A 210 -17.28 -33.09 7.77
N PHE A 211 -16.37 -32.78 6.84
CA PHE A 211 -16.61 -32.72 5.39
C PHE A 211 -16.04 -33.94 4.64
N GLY A 212 -15.67 -35.01 5.35
CA GLY A 212 -15.18 -36.26 4.75
C GLY A 212 -13.69 -36.28 4.39
N VAL A 213 -12.90 -35.29 4.83
CA VAL A 213 -11.45 -35.29 4.69
C VAL A 213 -10.86 -36.29 5.69
N THR A 214 -10.40 -37.43 5.16
CA THR A 214 -9.86 -38.52 5.97
C THR A 214 -8.37 -38.36 6.22
N THR A 215 -7.86 -38.97 7.30
CA THR A 215 -6.42 -39.08 7.55
C THR A 215 -5.68 -39.79 6.42
N ALA A 216 -6.33 -40.74 5.73
CA ALA A 216 -5.78 -41.39 4.55
C ALA A 216 -5.58 -40.42 3.37
N LEU A 217 -6.52 -39.50 3.14
CA LEU A 217 -6.39 -38.45 2.14
C LEU A 217 -5.27 -37.46 2.52
N LEU A 218 -5.23 -37.01 3.78
CA LEU A 218 -4.17 -36.13 4.29
C LEU A 218 -2.79 -36.76 4.19
N THR A 219 -2.69 -38.08 4.43
CA THR A 219 -1.44 -38.85 4.25
C THR A 219 -0.99 -38.86 2.80
N ARG A 220 -1.90 -39.10 1.85
CA ARG A 220 -1.60 -39.07 0.41
C ARG A 220 -1.13 -37.70 -0.05
N VAL A 221 -1.80 -36.65 0.39
CA VAL A 221 -1.45 -35.28 0.01
C VAL A 221 -0.11 -34.88 0.63
N THR A 222 0.12 -35.23 1.90
CA THR A 222 1.43 -35.05 2.56
C THR A 222 2.54 -35.75 1.78
N ALA A 223 2.31 -37.01 1.37
CA ALA A 223 3.26 -37.76 0.58
C ALA A 223 3.55 -37.08 -0.76
N GLY A 224 2.52 -36.57 -1.44
CA GLY A 224 2.67 -35.80 -2.67
C GLY A 224 3.47 -34.51 -2.47
N VAL A 225 3.17 -33.73 -1.44
CA VAL A 225 3.88 -32.48 -1.15
C VAL A 225 5.35 -32.74 -0.86
N LEU A 226 5.67 -33.75 -0.04
CA LEU A 226 7.06 -34.09 0.27
C LEU A 226 7.82 -34.59 -0.95
N VAL A 227 7.19 -35.40 -1.82
CA VAL A 227 7.79 -35.82 -3.08
C VAL A 227 7.96 -34.64 -4.02
N ALA A 228 7.02 -33.69 -4.08
CA ALA A 228 7.16 -32.50 -4.92
C ALA A 228 8.36 -31.65 -4.52
N VAL A 229 8.53 -31.42 -3.21
CA VAL A 229 9.67 -30.67 -2.68
C VAL A 229 10.98 -31.42 -2.93
N ALA A 230 11.03 -32.72 -2.64
CA ALA A 230 12.24 -33.51 -2.84
C ALA A 230 12.65 -33.60 -4.33
N ALA A 231 11.68 -33.85 -5.22
CA ALA A 231 11.90 -33.87 -6.66
C ALA A 231 12.29 -32.49 -7.19
N GLY A 232 11.63 -31.42 -6.74
CA GLY A 232 11.96 -30.05 -7.11
C GLY A 232 13.38 -29.67 -6.71
N ILE A 233 13.80 -29.99 -5.47
CA ILE A 233 15.19 -29.78 -5.02
C ILE A 233 16.15 -30.59 -5.88
N ALA A 234 15.86 -31.87 -6.16
CA ALA A 234 16.73 -32.69 -6.98
C ALA A 234 16.88 -32.13 -8.40
N VAL A 235 15.78 -31.69 -9.01
CA VAL A 235 15.76 -31.07 -10.34
C VAL A 235 16.52 -29.74 -10.34
N ASP A 236 16.35 -28.91 -9.31
CA ASP A 236 17.11 -27.66 -9.18
C ASP A 236 18.62 -27.92 -9.09
N GLN A 237 19.05 -28.90 -8.28
CA GLN A 237 20.46 -29.23 -8.11
C GLN A 237 21.09 -29.79 -9.38
N VAL A 238 20.38 -30.66 -10.10
CA VAL A 238 20.84 -31.19 -11.41
C VAL A 238 20.83 -30.10 -12.47
N GLY A 239 19.82 -29.22 -12.45
CA GLY A 239 19.67 -28.13 -13.39
C GLY A 239 20.80 -27.10 -13.33
N LYS A 240 21.54 -26.99 -12.21
CA LYS A 240 22.76 -26.17 -12.12
C LYS A 240 23.80 -26.47 -13.22
N LEU A 241 23.77 -27.68 -13.78
CA LEU A 241 24.74 -28.12 -14.78
C LEU A 241 24.36 -27.75 -16.22
N ALA A 242 23.09 -27.41 -16.48
CA ALA A 242 22.57 -27.36 -17.85
C ALA A 242 21.52 -26.28 -18.11
N LEU A 243 20.97 -25.64 -17.07
CA LEU A 243 19.85 -24.71 -17.17
C LEU A 243 20.21 -23.35 -16.57
N SER A 244 19.64 -22.30 -17.15
CA SER A 244 19.65 -20.94 -16.56
C SER A 244 18.91 -20.92 -15.22
N PRO A 245 19.12 -19.90 -14.37
CA PRO A 245 18.42 -19.76 -13.09
C PRO A 245 16.89 -19.90 -13.22
N ASP A 246 16.28 -19.25 -14.21
CA ASP A 246 14.83 -19.34 -14.44
C ASP A 246 14.42 -20.70 -15.01
N GLY A 247 15.22 -21.25 -15.93
CA GLY A 247 14.99 -22.60 -16.46
C GLY A 247 15.00 -23.67 -15.36
N ARG A 248 15.86 -23.50 -14.35
CA ARG A 248 15.89 -24.35 -13.16
C ARG A 248 14.64 -24.18 -12.32
N LEU A 249 14.19 -22.94 -12.09
CA LEU A 249 12.99 -22.66 -11.32
C LEU A 249 11.75 -23.27 -11.98
N TYR A 250 11.58 -23.09 -13.30
CA TYR A 250 10.46 -23.67 -14.04
C TYR A 250 10.51 -25.20 -14.06
N ALA A 251 11.69 -25.79 -14.30
CA ALA A 251 11.85 -27.24 -14.29
C ALA A 251 11.59 -27.83 -12.90
N ALA A 252 12.14 -27.23 -11.84
CA ALA A 252 11.97 -27.67 -10.46
C ALA A 252 10.50 -27.59 -10.02
N SER A 253 9.82 -26.49 -10.36
CA SER A 253 8.41 -26.30 -10.05
C SER A 253 7.53 -27.28 -10.82
N GLY A 254 7.70 -27.39 -12.15
CA GLY A 254 6.88 -28.25 -13.00
C GLY A 254 7.07 -29.73 -12.73
N LEU A 255 8.32 -30.21 -12.74
CA LEU A 255 8.63 -31.63 -12.50
C LEU A 255 8.41 -32.01 -11.03
N GLY A 256 8.69 -31.10 -10.10
CA GLY A 256 8.38 -31.28 -8.68
C GLY A 256 6.89 -31.49 -8.45
N VAL A 257 6.06 -30.53 -8.87
CA VAL A 257 4.60 -30.65 -8.72
C VAL A 257 4.06 -31.89 -9.43
N GLY A 258 4.53 -32.18 -10.65
CA GLY A 258 4.13 -33.39 -11.39
C GLY A 258 4.45 -34.68 -10.65
N ALA A 259 5.66 -34.81 -10.10
CA ALA A 259 6.07 -35.95 -9.30
C ALA A 259 5.24 -36.08 -8.01
N GLY A 260 4.94 -34.96 -7.36
CA GLY A 260 4.11 -34.92 -6.16
C GLY A 260 2.67 -35.36 -6.42
N VAL A 261 2.05 -34.88 -7.50
CA VAL A 261 0.71 -35.31 -7.90
C VAL A 261 0.68 -36.81 -8.19
N ALA A 262 1.67 -37.33 -8.92
CA ALA A 262 1.79 -38.76 -9.20
C ALA A 262 1.97 -39.58 -7.91
N ALA A 263 2.77 -39.10 -6.96
CA ALA A 263 2.98 -39.76 -5.67
C ALA A 263 1.72 -39.75 -4.79
N ALA A 264 0.97 -38.64 -4.76
CA ALA A 264 -0.30 -38.56 -4.04
C ALA A 264 -1.37 -39.49 -4.63
N ALA A 265 -1.44 -39.55 -5.97
CA ALA A 265 -2.41 -40.39 -6.68
C ALA A 265 -2.11 -41.88 -6.52
N SER A 266 -0.84 -42.28 -6.69
CA SER A 266 -0.41 -43.67 -6.56
C SER A 266 -0.34 -44.15 -5.11
N GLY A 267 -0.12 -43.22 -4.16
CA GLY A 267 0.11 -43.54 -2.76
C GLY A 267 1.45 -44.23 -2.49
N VAL A 268 2.39 -44.21 -3.44
CA VAL A 268 3.68 -44.92 -3.37
C VAL A 268 4.52 -44.52 -2.16
N ALA A 269 4.38 -43.28 -1.69
CA ALA A 269 5.12 -42.72 -0.56
C ALA A 269 4.32 -42.74 0.77
N ASN A 270 3.08 -43.23 0.78
CA ASN A 270 2.22 -43.21 1.99
C ASN A 270 2.84 -43.96 3.15
N GLY A 271 3.44 -45.13 2.89
CA GLY A 271 4.07 -45.96 3.92
C GLY A 271 5.25 -45.27 4.60
N LEU A 272 6.02 -44.48 3.85
CA LEU A 272 7.11 -43.67 4.40
C LEU A 272 6.55 -42.56 5.28
N VAL A 273 5.52 -41.86 4.80
CA VAL A 273 4.87 -40.78 5.57
C VAL A 273 4.29 -41.31 6.88
N SER A 274 3.54 -42.42 6.85
CA SER A 274 2.95 -42.99 8.06
C SER A 274 3.99 -43.53 9.06
N THR A 275 5.18 -43.88 8.58
CA THR A 275 6.25 -44.42 9.44
C THR A 275 7.04 -43.30 10.11
N TYR A 276 7.33 -42.21 9.39
CA TYR A 276 8.26 -41.17 9.84
C TYR A 276 7.58 -39.88 10.29
N LEU A 277 6.33 -39.63 9.89
CA LEU A 277 5.58 -38.44 10.28
C LEU A 277 4.48 -38.79 11.28
N GLY A 278 4.42 -38.03 12.37
CA GLY A 278 3.31 -38.09 13.32
C GLY A 278 2.03 -37.50 12.73
N GLY A 279 0.87 -37.87 13.32
CA GLY A 279 -0.44 -37.42 12.87
C GLY A 279 -0.58 -35.89 12.76
N PHE A 280 0.06 -35.13 13.65
CA PHE A 280 0.14 -33.67 13.55
C PHE A 280 0.76 -33.20 12.23
N ALA A 281 1.93 -33.72 11.87
CA ALA A 281 2.65 -33.29 10.68
C ALA A 281 1.91 -33.70 9.41
N VAL A 282 1.30 -34.89 9.42
CA VAL A 282 0.42 -35.36 8.34
C VAL A 282 -0.80 -34.46 8.18
N THR A 283 -1.47 -34.09 9.27
CA THR A 283 -2.62 -33.20 9.20
C THR A 283 -2.19 -31.82 8.70
N ALA A 284 -1.11 -31.25 9.23
CA ALA A 284 -0.67 -29.90 8.86
C ALA A 284 -0.20 -29.78 7.41
N ILE A 285 0.67 -30.68 6.96
CA ILE A 285 1.18 -30.66 5.58
C ILE A 285 0.08 -31.08 4.62
N GLY A 286 -0.70 -32.11 4.97
CA GLY A 286 -1.76 -32.64 4.12
C GLY A 286 -2.90 -31.66 3.90
N SER A 287 -3.35 -30.95 4.94
CA SER A 287 -4.45 -30.01 4.82
C SER A 287 -4.01 -28.71 4.13
N LEU A 288 -2.79 -28.23 4.39
CA LEU A 288 -2.19 -27.11 3.65
C LEU A 288 -2.05 -27.44 2.16
N GLY A 289 -1.51 -28.62 1.85
CA GLY A 289 -1.39 -29.11 0.47
C GLY A 289 -2.73 -29.24 -0.23
N LEU A 290 -3.76 -29.73 0.46
CA LEU A 290 -5.13 -29.77 -0.06
C LEU A 290 -5.68 -28.37 -0.31
N GLY A 291 -5.52 -27.46 0.66
CA GLY A 291 -5.96 -26.08 0.56
C GLY A 291 -5.34 -25.39 -0.66
N VAL A 292 -4.01 -25.43 -0.79
CA VAL A 292 -3.29 -24.87 -1.94
C VAL A 292 -3.75 -25.49 -3.26
N SER A 293 -3.92 -26.81 -3.33
CA SER A 293 -4.37 -27.50 -4.55
C SER A 293 -5.78 -27.07 -4.96
N LEU A 294 -6.72 -27.01 -4.01
CA LEU A 294 -8.09 -26.55 -4.24
C LEU A 294 -8.14 -25.07 -4.61
N GLY A 295 -7.36 -24.25 -3.91
CA GLY A 295 -7.25 -22.82 -4.14
C GLY A 295 -6.71 -22.52 -5.54
N LEU A 296 -5.62 -23.15 -5.96
CA LEU A 296 -5.07 -23.02 -7.31
C LEU A 296 -6.06 -23.51 -8.38
N THR A 297 -6.75 -24.61 -8.14
CA THR A 297 -7.77 -25.13 -9.06
C THR A 297 -8.91 -24.12 -9.22
N LEU A 298 -9.43 -23.59 -8.11
CA LEU A 298 -10.44 -22.54 -8.12
C LEU A 298 -9.92 -21.27 -8.80
N GLY A 299 -8.68 -20.90 -8.54
CA GLY A 299 -8.00 -19.74 -9.16
C GLY A 299 -7.91 -19.86 -10.67
N VAL A 300 -7.54 -21.04 -11.19
CA VAL A 300 -7.51 -21.33 -12.63
C VAL A 300 -8.93 -21.33 -13.22
N VAL A 301 -9.93 -21.87 -12.51
CA VAL A 301 -11.32 -21.85 -12.97
C VAL A 301 -11.86 -20.41 -13.01
N VAL A 302 -11.60 -19.61 -11.98
CA VAL A 302 -11.99 -18.20 -11.93
C VAL A 302 -11.25 -17.41 -13.01
N ALA A 303 -9.96 -17.62 -13.20
CA ALA A 303 -9.18 -17.07 -14.30
C ALA A 303 -9.78 -17.40 -15.67
N ALA A 304 -10.15 -18.67 -15.89
CA ALA A 304 -10.76 -19.12 -17.13
C ALA A 304 -12.15 -18.50 -17.33
N LEU A 305 -12.97 -18.43 -16.27
CA LEU A 305 -14.29 -17.80 -16.32
C LEU A 305 -14.19 -16.29 -16.57
N LEU A 306 -13.27 -15.61 -15.89
CA LEU A 306 -12.97 -14.20 -16.11
C LEU A 306 -12.50 -13.97 -17.55
N GLY A 307 -11.60 -14.81 -18.06
CA GLY A 307 -11.18 -14.82 -19.46
C GLY A 307 -12.30 -15.13 -20.47
N LEU A 308 -13.38 -15.80 -20.06
CA LEU A 308 -14.56 -16.05 -20.90
C LEU A 308 -15.56 -14.88 -20.88
N THR A 309 -15.60 -14.11 -19.79
CA THR A 309 -16.31 -12.84 -19.69
C THR A 309 -15.53 -11.67 -20.28
N ASP A 310 -14.20 -11.77 -20.34
CA ASP A 310 -13.27 -10.92 -21.12
C ASP A 310 -13.38 -11.18 -22.64
N ARG A 311 -14.58 -11.54 -23.12
CA ARG A 311 -14.96 -11.39 -24.53
C ARG A 311 -15.28 -9.94 -24.89
N GLY A 312 -14.86 -8.99 -24.06
CA GLY A 312 -14.70 -7.59 -24.43
C GLY A 312 -13.24 -7.31 -24.76
N GLY A 313 -12.67 -8.07 -25.70
CA GLY A 313 -11.40 -7.78 -26.35
C GLY A 313 -10.16 -7.74 -25.45
N GLU A 314 -9.06 -8.31 -25.95
CA GLU A 314 -7.89 -7.44 -26.03
C GLU A 314 -8.40 -6.13 -26.65
N PRO A 315 -8.04 -4.92 -26.16
CA PRO A 315 -8.15 -3.78 -27.04
C PRO A 315 -7.37 -4.22 -28.28
N GLU A 316 -8.09 -4.45 -29.38
CA GLU A 316 -7.50 -4.38 -30.68
C GLU A 316 -6.58 -3.16 -30.60
N HIS A 317 -5.30 -3.35 -30.91
CA HIS A 317 -4.50 -2.24 -31.39
C HIS A 317 -5.17 -1.78 -32.70
N GLY A 318 -6.29 -1.09 -32.55
CA GLY A 318 -7.35 -0.92 -33.54
C GLY A 318 -8.26 0.22 -33.10
N GLY A 319 -7.61 1.31 -32.70
CA GLY A 319 -8.13 2.66 -32.87
C GLY A 319 -7.22 3.52 -33.75
N ILE A 320 -6.25 2.93 -34.45
CA ILE A 320 -5.19 3.69 -35.16
C ILE A 320 -4.90 3.16 -36.58
N GLU A 321 -5.90 2.64 -37.28
CA GLU A 321 -5.75 2.37 -38.73
C GLU A 321 -6.82 3.04 -39.62
N GLU A 322 -7.77 3.82 -39.06
CA GLU A 322 -8.81 4.48 -39.87
C GLU A 322 -9.02 5.99 -39.58
N LEU A 323 -8.15 6.60 -38.77
CA LEU A 323 -8.00 8.07 -38.71
C LEU A 323 -6.53 8.38 -38.91
N GLY A 324 -6.20 9.19 -39.91
CA GLY A 324 -4.81 9.55 -40.23
C GLY A 324 -4.11 10.13 -39.01
N VAL A 325 -3.08 9.44 -38.52
CA VAL A 325 -2.22 9.88 -37.41
C VAL A 325 -1.57 11.22 -37.74
N GLU A 326 -1.49 11.58 -39.02
CA GLU A 326 -0.95 12.86 -39.49
C GLU A 326 -1.84 14.09 -39.24
N GLU A 327 -3.08 13.94 -38.74
CA GLU A 327 -4.01 15.08 -38.47
C GLU A 327 -4.40 15.26 -37.00
N LEU A 328 -3.95 14.41 -36.08
CA LEU A 328 -4.29 14.52 -34.66
C LEU A 328 -3.35 15.50 -33.94
N THR A 329 -3.91 16.43 -33.18
CA THR A 329 -3.10 17.30 -32.31
C THR A 329 -2.60 16.52 -31.09
N ASP A 330 -1.50 16.99 -30.48
CA ASP A 330 -0.99 16.39 -29.23
C ASP A 330 -2.09 16.38 -28.13
N THR A 331 -2.96 17.39 -28.13
CA THR A 331 -4.13 17.50 -27.26
C THR A 331 -5.16 16.40 -27.50
N ASP A 332 -5.42 16.02 -28.76
CA ASP A 332 -6.35 14.94 -29.10
C ASP A 332 -5.84 13.58 -28.60
N VAL A 333 -4.53 13.34 -28.74
CA VAL A 333 -3.87 12.13 -28.23
C VAL A 333 -3.98 12.05 -26.71
N VAL A 334 -3.65 13.13 -26.01
CA VAL A 334 -3.75 13.19 -24.54
C VAL A 334 -5.19 12.97 -24.09
N THR A 335 -6.17 13.56 -24.77
CA THR A 335 -7.59 13.40 -24.46
C THR A 335 -8.03 11.93 -24.58
N MET A 336 -7.62 11.23 -25.64
CA MET A 336 -7.91 9.81 -25.82
C MET A 336 -7.28 8.94 -24.73
N MET A 337 -6.03 9.22 -24.35
CA MET A 337 -5.35 8.50 -23.26
C MET A 337 -6.04 8.71 -21.91
N MET A 338 -6.53 9.93 -21.64
CA MET A 338 -7.29 10.24 -20.42
C MET A 338 -8.63 9.51 -20.37
N GLU A 339 -9.31 9.34 -21.51
CA GLU A 339 -10.57 8.61 -21.59
C GLU A 339 -10.35 7.10 -21.37
N GLU A 340 -9.28 6.53 -21.92
CA GLU A 340 -8.90 5.13 -21.66
C GLU A 340 -8.58 4.91 -20.18
N PHE A 341 -7.85 5.84 -19.56
CA PHE A 341 -7.58 5.80 -18.12
C PHE A 341 -8.86 5.91 -17.28
N ARG A 342 -9.82 6.76 -17.66
CA ARG A 342 -11.13 6.88 -16.99
C ARG A 342 -11.92 5.56 -17.03
N GLN A 343 -11.88 4.84 -18.14
CA GLN A 343 -12.53 3.53 -18.27
C GLN A 343 -11.84 2.47 -17.40
N PHE A 344 -10.52 2.52 -17.29
CA PHE A 344 -9.73 1.58 -16.50
C PHE A 344 -9.84 1.83 -14.98
N SER A 345 -9.76 3.09 -14.55
CA SER A 345 -9.82 3.50 -13.14
C SER A 345 -10.72 4.74 -12.95
N PRO A 346 -12.05 4.55 -12.84
CA PRO A 346 -12.98 5.67 -12.70
C PRO A 346 -12.72 6.52 -11.45
N GLY A 347 -12.52 5.88 -10.28
CA GLY A 347 -12.19 6.60 -9.05
C GLY A 347 -10.81 7.27 -9.12
N GLY A 348 -9.86 6.64 -9.81
CA GLY A 348 -8.54 7.21 -10.03
C GLY A 348 -8.58 8.50 -10.85
N ALA A 349 -9.34 8.49 -11.96
CA ALA A 349 -9.52 9.65 -12.82
C ALA A 349 -10.32 10.78 -12.15
N GLU A 350 -11.34 10.44 -11.36
CA GLU A 350 -12.08 11.45 -10.58
C GLU A 350 -11.14 12.21 -9.64
N ALA A 351 -10.24 11.50 -8.95
CA ALA A 351 -9.30 12.13 -8.04
C ALA A 351 -8.15 12.87 -8.77
N LEU A 352 -7.54 12.30 -9.81
CA LEU A 352 -6.39 12.90 -10.49
C LEU A 352 -6.75 14.02 -11.45
N ILE A 353 -7.94 13.98 -12.03
CA ILE A 353 -8.39 14.89 -13.07
C ILE A 353 -9.50 15.78 -12.51
N ASP A 354 -10.69 15.24 -12.25
CA ASP A 354 -11.87 16.08 -11.96
C ASP A 354 -11.70 16.92 -10.69
N GLU A 355 -11.21 16.33 -9.59
CA GLU A 355 -10.94 17.07 -8.36
C GLU A 355 -9.78 18.06 -8.49
N ARG A 356 -8.81 17.78 -9.37
CA ARG A 356 -7.66 18.64 -9.64
C ARG A 356 -8.10 19.84 -10.47
N ASP A 357 -8.90 19.63 -11.51
CA ASP A 357 -9.53 20.67 -12.33
C ASP A 357 -10.34 21.62 -11.47
N ALA A 358 -11.18 21.07 -10.57
CA ALA A 358 -11.97 21.87 -9.64
C ALA A 358 -11.09 22.71 -8.70
N PHE A 359 -9.96 22.18 -8.24
CA PHE A 359 -9.03 22.92 -7.39
C PHE A 359 -8.37 24.08 -8.13
N ILE A 360 -7.86 23.82 -9.35
CA ILE A 360 -7.22 24.83 -10.19
C ILE A 360 -8.24 25.92 -10.56
N ALA A 361 -9.44 25.52 -10.98
CA ALA A 361 -10.51 26.44 -11.32
C ALA A 361 -10.89 27.35 -10.14
N HIS A 362 -10.94 26.84 -8.90
CA HIS A 362 -11.14 27.68 -7.72
C HIS A 362 -10.09 28.79 -7.59
N ARG A 363 -8.81 28.46 -7.82
CA ARG A 363 -7.71 29.44 -7.74
C ARG A 363 -7.83 30.49 -8.86
N LEU A 364 -8.16 30.06 -10.07
CA LEU A 364 -8.35 30.95 -11.21
C LEU A 364 -9.57 31.87 -11.05
N VAL A 365 -10.69 31.34 -10.54
CA VAL A 365 -11.87 32.15 -10.21
C VAL A 365 -11.52 33.20 -9.15
N ALA A 366 -10.75 32.83 -8.12
CA ALA A 366 -10.34 33.80 -7.09
C ALA A 366 -9.47 34.93 -7.65
N LEU A 367 -8.58 34.65 -8.62
CA LEU A 367 -7.77 35.68 -9.30
C LEU A 367 -8.65 36.59 -10.16
N ARG A 368 -9.56 35.99 -10.94
CA ARG A 368 -10.53 36.71 -11.78
C ARG A 368 -11.42 37.65 -10.96
N ASP A 369 -11.95 37.14 -9.85
CA ASP A 369 -12.83 37.87 -8.95
C ASP A 369 -12.08 38.97 -8.17
N ALA A 370 -10.75 38.86 -8.07
CA ALA A 370 -9.87 39.94 -7.61
C ALA A 370 -9.58 41.01 -8.69
N GLY A 371 -10.19 40.89 -9.88
CA GLY A 371 -10.08 41.84 -10.98
C GLY A 371 -8.79 41.69 -11.80
N LYS A 372 -8.16 40.51 -11.80
CA LYS A 372 -6.93 40.23 -12.55
C LYS A 372 -7.22 39.64 -13.91
N ASP A 373 -6.48 40.09 -14.92
CA ASP A 373 -6.38 39.40 -16.20
C ASP A 373 -5.31 38.30 -16.09
N VAL A 374 -5.71 37.05 -16.32
CA VAL A 374 -4.90 35.87 -16.06
C VAL A 374 -4.71 35.07 -17.34
N VAL A 375 -3.46 34.74 -17.66
CA VAL A 375 -3.16 33.63 -18.59
C VAL A 375 -2.82 32.40 -17.76
N ALA A 376 -3.64 31.36 -17.87
CA ALA A 376 -3.49 30.12 -17.13
C ALA A 376 -2.89 29.04 -18.04
N VAL A 377 -1.62 28.71 -17.80
CA VAL A 377 -0.90 27.63 -18.49
C VAL A 377 -1.16 26.33 -17.75
N VAL A 378 -1.88 25.41 -18.38
CA VAL A 378 -2.34 24.14 -17.79
C VAL A 378 -2.14 23.00 -18.78
N GLY A 379 -2.01 21.78 -18.29
CA GLY A 379 -1.93 20.60 -19.13
C GLY A 379 -3.20 20.44 -19.97
N ALA A 380 -3.02 20.01 -21.23
CA ALA A 380 -4.11 19.81 -22.19
C ALA A 380 -5.23 18.91 -21.67
N GLY A 381 -4.90 17.92 -20.83
CA GLY A 381 -5.90 17.04 -20.18
C GLY A 381 -6.80 17.72 -19.15
N HIS A 382 -6.40 18.88 -18.64
CA HIS A 382 -7.13 19.66 -17.62
C HIS A 382 -7.91 20.83 -18.22
N GLN A 383 -7.50 21.32 -19.41
CA GLN A 383 -8.05 22.50 -20.06
C GLN A 383 -9.59 22.47 -20.13
N THR A 384 -10.18 21.44 -20.73
CA THR A 384 -11.64 21.34 -20.92
C THR A 384 -12.41 21.28 -19.60
N GLY A 385 -11.85 20.65 -18.57
CA GLY A 385 -12.47 20.58 -17.24
C GLY A 385 -12.47 21.93 -16.54
N ILE A 386 -11.33 22.63 -16.60
CA ILE A 386 -11.16 23.97 -16.01
C ILE A 386 -12.07 24.99 -16.71
N GLU A 387 -12.09 25.03 -18.05
CA GLU A 387 -12.94 25.94 -18.83
C GLU A 387 -14.42 25.77 -18.49
N ARG A 388 -14.87 24.53 -18.28
CA ARG A 388 -16.25 24.22 -17.86
C ARG A 388 -16.57 24.85 -16.50
N TYR A 389 -15.67 24.75 -15.53
CA TYR A 389 -15.84 25.38 -14.22
C TYR A 389 -15.74 26.91 -14.28
N LEU A 390 -14.89 27.46 -15.15
CA LEU A 390 -14.78 28.91 -15.33
C LEU A 390 -16.06 29.51 -15.95
N ALA A 391 -16.71 28.77 -16.86
CA ALA A 391 -17.98 29.15 -17.48
C ALA A 391 -19.18 29.04 -16.52
N SER A 392 -19.16 28.09 -15.57
CA SER A 392 -20.20 27.89 -14.55
C SER A 392 -19.61 27.69 -13.15
N PRO A 393 -19.07 28.74 -12.51
CA PRO A 393 -18.38 28.65 -11.22
C PRO A 393 -19.24 28.10 -10.08
N GLU A 394 -20.57 28.24 -10.15
CA GLU A 394 -21.53 27.71 -9.19
C GLU A 394 -21.54 26.18 -9.10
N THR A 395 -20.95 25.49 -10.07
CA THR A 395 -20.83 24.02 -10.09
C THR A 395 -19.60 23.51 -9.32
N LEU A 396 -18.74 24.42 -8.86
CA LEU A 396 -17.53 24.05 -8.12
C LEU A 396 -17.86 23.41 -6.77
N PRO A 397 -17.29 22.23 -6.46
CA PRO A 397 -17.42 21.63 -5.13
C PRO A 397 -16.69 22.49 -4.07
N PRO A 398 -17.06 22.41 -2.78
CA PRO A 398 -16.40 23.20 -1.73
C PRO A 398 -14.90 22.89 -1.64
N MET A 399 -14.06 23.92 -1.48
CA MET A 399 -12.60 23.76 -1.38
C MET A 399 -12.18 22.75 -0.30
N GLU A 400 -12.89 22.71 0.83
CA GLU A 400 -12.64 21.77 1.93
C GLU A 400 -12.73 20.29 1.50
N GLU A 401 -13.56 19.98 0.50
CA GLU A 401 -13.71 18.65 -0.06
C GLU A 401 -12.56 18.28 -1.00
N LEU A 402 -11.83 19.27 -1.54
CA LEU A 402 -10.73 19.09 -2.50
C LEU A 402 -9.34 19.00 -1.84
N VAL A 403 -9.14 19.69 -0.71
CA VAL A 403 -7.88 19.69 0.07
C VAL A 403 -7.96 18.86 1.36
N GLY A 404 -9.16 18.52 1.83
CA GLY A 404 -9.32 17.65 2.99
C GLY A 404 -8.78 16.24 2.73
N ARG A 405 -8.22 15.59 3.75
CA ARG A 405 -8.15 14.12 3.73
C ARG A 405 -9.58 13.65 3.64
N GLU A 406 -9.93 12.86 2.62
CA GLU A 406 -11.17 12.10 2.65
C GLU A 406 -11.21 11.44 4.03
N ARG A 407 -12.16 11.88 4.86
CA ARG A 407 -12.52 11.16 6.07
C ARG A 407 -13.23 9.92 5.56
N GLY A 408 -12.47 8.96 5.05
CA GLY A 408 -12.96 7.70 4.52
C GLY A 408 -14.03 7.20 5.47
N GLY A 409 -15.23 6.98 4.93
CA GLY A 409 -16.52 6.97 5.61
C GLY A 409 -16.72 5.90 6.69
N SER A 410 -15.84 5.78 7.68
CA SER A 410 -16.14 5.15 8.95
C SER A 410 -15.93 6.14 10.08
N ARG A 411 -16.98 6.92 10.37
CA ARG A 411 -17.14 7.66 11.64
C ARG A 411 -17.12 6.74 12.87
N LEU A 412 -17.15 5.43 12.68
CA LEU A 412 -17.05 4.45 13.76
C LEU A 412 -15.60 3.97 13.91
N PRO A 413 -14.98 4.09 15.10
CA PRO A 413 -13.69 3.49 15.41
C PRO A 413 -13.82 1.96 15.54
N TRP A 414 -14.63 1.31 14.70
CA TRP A 414 -14.90 -0.12 14.77
C TRP A 414 -13.61 -0.93 14.62
N LYS A 415 -12.64 -0.47 13.83
CA LYS A 415 -11.31 -1.11 13.73
C LYS A 415 -10.55 -1.08 15.06
N LYS A 416 -10.57 0.07 15.76
CA LYS A 416 -9.97 0.19 17.10
C LYS A 416 -10.78 -0.60 18.13
N ALA A 417 -12.10 -0.56 18.06
CA ALA A 417 -13.00 -1.30 18.93
C ALA A 417 -12.83 -2.82 18.76
N VAL A 418 -12.69 -3.31 17.53
CA VAL A 418 -12.37 -4.71 17.23
C VAL A 418 -10.99 -5.07 17.75
N GLY A 419 -9.97 -4.22 17.55
CA GLY A 419 -8.63 -4.45 18.12
C GLY A 419 -8.66 -4.54 19.65
N TYR A 420 -9.34 -3.62 20.32
CA TYR A 420 -9.53 -3.65 21.78
C TYR A 420 -10.39 -4.84 22.22
N ALA A 421 -11.43 -5.21 21.49
CA ALA A 421 -12.26 -6.37 21.79
C ALA A 421 -11.48 -7.68 21.67
N ILE A 422 -10.61 -7.81 20.66
CA ILE A 422 -9.68 -8.95 20.53
C ILE A 422 -8.71 -8.97 21.72
N THR A 423 -8.15 -7.81 22.09
CA THR A 423 -7.23 -7.69 23.24
C THR A 423 -7.91 -8.11 24.55
N VAL A 424 -9.09 -7.54 24.82
CA VAL A 424 -9.89 -7.84 26.02
C VAL A 424 -10.37 -9.29 26.01
N GLY A 425 -10.79 -9.81 24.86
CA GLY A 425 -11.19 -11.20 24.70
C GLY A 425 -10.03 -12.17 24.95
N PHE A 426 -8.85 -11.87 24.43
CA PHE A 426 -7.65 -12.68 24.62
C PHE A 426 -7.16 -12.65 26.08
N VAL A 427 -7.05 -11.48 26.70
CA VAL A 427 -6.67 -11.36 28.12
C VAL A 427 -7.76 -11.99 29.00
N GLY A 428 -9.03 -11.73 28.69
CA GLY A 428 -10.19 -12.31 29.37
C GLY A 428 -10.19 -13.83 29.30
N PHE A 429 -9.83 -14.43 28.16
CA PHE A 429 -9.71 -15.88 28.01
C PHE A 429 -8.74 -16.49 29.03
N PHE A 430 -7.52 -15.94 29.16
CA PHE A 430 -6.54 -16.44 30.14
C PHE A 430 -6.96 -16.18 31.59
N VAL A 431 -7.58 -15.03 31.86
CA VAL A 431 -8.10 -14.70 33.20
C VAL A 431 -9.23 -15.66 33.59
N LEU A 432 -10.17 -15.93 32.68
CA LEU A 432 -11.29 -16.84 32.92
C LEU A 432 -10.80 -18.28 33.13
N LEU A 433 -9.81 -18.75 32.37
CA LEU A 433 -9.20 -20.06 32.61
C LEU A 433 -8.52 -20.14 33.98
N ALA A 434 -7.80 -19.09 34.38
CA ALA A 434 -7.19 -19.05 35.72
C ALA A 434 -8.25 -19.05 36.83
N LEU A 435 -9.37 -18.33 36.64
CA LEU A 435 -10.50 -18.31 37.58
C LEU A 435 -11.29 -19.62 37.61
N ALA A 436 -11.32 -20.36 36.49
CA ALA A 436 -11.92 -21.69 36.40
C ALA A 436 -11.09 -22.78 37.11
N GLY A 437 -9.96 -22.42 37.73
CA GLY A 437 -9.11 -23.33 38.48
C GLY A 437 -8.20 -24.20 37.61
N VAL A 438 -7.98 -23.81 36.35
CA VAL A 438 -7.02 -24.50 35.46
C VAL A 438 -5.62 -24.42 36.07
N GLU A 439 -4.89 -25.53 36.02
CA GLU A 439 -3.56 -25.61 36.62
C GLU A 439 -2.61 -24.55 36.07
N ASN A 440 -1.92 -23.83 36.96
CA ASN A 440 -0.92 -22.83 36.55
C ASN A 440 0.15 -23.44 35.63
N ALA A 441 0.54 -24.70 35.85
CA ALA A 441 1.50 -25.41 35.01
C ALA A 441 1.02 -25.55 33.56
N PHE A 442 -0.27 -25.83 33.36
CA PHE A 442 -0.91 -25.87 32.04
C PHE A 442 -0.86 -24.50 31.37
N LEU A 443 -1.29 -23.45 32.07
CA LEU A 443 -1.30 -22.07 31.54
C LEU A 443 0.10 -21.60 31.14
N PHE A 444 1.12 -21.87 31.97
CA PHE A 444 2.51 -21.55 31.66
C PHE A 444 3.03 -22.33 30.45
N ARG A 445 2.66 -23.61 30.30
CA ARG A 445 3.07 -24.43 29.16
C ARG A 445 2.41 -23.96 27.87
N LEU A 446 1.12 -23.61 27.92
CA LEU A 446 0.36 -23.07 26.78
C LEU A 446 0.95 -21.73 26.33
N PHE A 447 1.17 -20.81 27.27
CA PHE A 447 1.80 -19.51 26.99
C PHE A 447 3.25 -19.68 26.48
N GLY A 448 4.04 -20.56 27.11
CA GLY A 448 5.41 -20.82 26.70
C GLY A 448 5.50 -21.40 25.28
N ALA A 449 4.62 -22.34 24.93
CA ALA A 449 4.53 -22.87 23.57
C ALA A 449 4.11 -21.78 22.58
N TRP A 450 3.12 -20.95 22.94
CA TRP A 450 2.66 -19.82 22.11
C TRP A 450 3.82 -18.84 21.83
N PHE A 451 4.50 -18.43 22.88
CA PHE A 451 5.63 -17.50 22.85
C PHE A 451 6.77 -18.03 21.96
N LEU A 452 7.20 -19.27 22.19
CA LEU A 452 8.31 -19.87 21.47
C LEU A 452 8.00 -20.05 19.98
N ILE A 453 6.79 -20.51 19.64
CA ILE A 453 6.41 -20.76 18.24
C ILE A 453 6.26 -19.45 17.48
N ASN A 454 5.59 -18.44 18.05
CA ASN A 454 5.52 -17.11 17.45
C ASN A 454 6.91 -16.50 17.26
N GLY A 455 7.74 -16.56 18.29
CA GLY A 455 9.09 -16.00 18.24
C GLY A 455 9.98 -16.70 17.22
N ALA A 456 9.94 -18.03 17.14
CA ALA A 456 10.75 -18.80 16.20
C ALA A 456 10.37 -18.50 14.73
N PHE A 457 9.08 -18.43 14.42
CA PHE A 457 8.61 -18.14 13.06
C PHE A 457 8.90 -16.70 12.63
N ALA A 458 8.58 -15.72 13.49
CA ALA A 458 8.89 -14.32 13.20
C ALA A 458 10.40 -14.11 13.01
N PHE A 459 11.22 -14.72 13.87
CA PHE A 459 12.67 -14.73 13.74
C PHE A 459 13.13 -15.35 12.41
N ALA A 460 12.64 -16.55 12.08
CA ALA A 460 13.04 -17.27 10.88
C ALA A 460 12.68 -16.49 9.61
N PHE A 461 11.47 -15.95 9.52
CA PHE A 461 11.01 -15.17 8.37
C PHE A 461 11.80 -13.87 8.24
N ALA A 462 12.06 -13.17 9.34
CA ALA A 462 12.93 -11.99 9.35
C ALA A 462 14.34 -12.36 8.84
N LYS A 463 14.90 -13.50 9.28
CA LYS A 463 16.23 -13.95 8.84
C LYS A 463 16.26 -14.31 7.36
N VAL A 464 15.21 -14.94 6.83
CA VAL A 464 15.05 -15.25 5.40
C VAL A 464 14.96 -13.97 4.57
N ALA A 465 14.30 -12.94 5.10
CA ALA A 465 14.24 -11.60 4.49
C ALA A 465 15.57 -10.80 4.56
N GLY A 466 16.64 -11.38 5.12
CA GLY A 466 17.95 -10.73 5.19
C GLY A 466 18.16 -9.83 6.42
N ALA A 467 17.28 -9.89 7.43
CA ALA A 467 17.44 -9.14 8.67
C ALA A 467 18.71 -9.53 9.44
N ARG A 468 19.28 -8.56 10.16
CA ARG A 468 20.36 -8.83 11.12
C ARG A 468 19.86 -9.71 12.26
N TRP A 469 20.76 -10.48 12.87
CA TRP A 469 20.45 -11.37 13.98
C TRP A 469 19.82 -10.65 15.17
N THR A 470 20.29 -9.43 15.47
CA THR A 470 19.75 -8.58 16.53
C THR A 470 18.32 -8.14 16.24
N ALA A 471 18.07 -7.64 15.02
CA ALA A 471 16.74 -7.23 14.59
C ALA A 471 15.76 -8.40 14.59
N ALA A 472 16.13 -9.54 13.99
CA ALA A 472 15.32 -10.75 13.99
C ALA A 472 15.04 -11.26 15.41
N GLY A 473 16.04 -11.21 16.30
CA GLY A 473 15.92 -11.60 17.70
C GLY A 473 14.89 -10.75 18.45
N VAL A 474 14.93 -9.43 18.26
CA VAL A 474 13.95 -8.51 18.86
C VAL A 474 12.55 -8.75 18.29
N GLY A 475 12.42 -8.88 16.96
CA GLY A 475 11.15 -9.22 16.30
C GLY A 475 10.54 -10.52 16.84
N GLY A 476 11.35 -11.57 16.97
CA GLY A 476 10.94 -12.83 17.56
C GLY A 476 10.50 -12.69 19.02
N ALA A 477 11.26 -11.98 19.85
CA ALA A 477 10.92 -11.80 21.26
C ALA A 477 9.60 -11.04 21.50
N VAL A 478 9.21 -10.19 20.55
CA VAL A 478 8.00 -9.35 20.64
C VAL A 478 6.80 -9.94 19.88
N ALA A 479 6.99 -10.96 19.03
CA ALA A 479 5.95 -11.50 18.16
C ALA A 479 4.65 -11.93 18.86
N TRP A 480 4.74 -12.50 20.06
CA TRP A 480 3.58 -12.88 20.86
C TRP A 480 2.67 -11.69 21.24
N MET A 481 3.21 -10.46 21.26
CA MET A 481 2.46 -9.27 21.65
C MET A 481 1.42 -8.87 20.60
N THR A 482 1.61 -9.21 19.32
CA THR A 482 0.62 -8.89 18.26
C THR A 482 -0.70 -9.59 18.48
N SER A 483 -0.64 -10.80 19.04
CA SER A 483 -1.80 -11.61 19.35
C SER A 483 -2.63 -11.01 20.49
N ILE A 484 -1.96 -10.30 21.40
CA ILE A 484 -2.59 -9.54 22.49
C ILE A 484 -3.07 -8.19 22.00
N ASN A 485 -2.21 -7.45 21.29
CA ASN A 485 -2.52 -6.15 20.72
C ASN A 485 -2.16 -6.15 19.23
N PRO A 486 -3.16 -6.29 18.33
CA PRO A 486 -2.96 -6.31 16.89
C PRO A 486 -2.25 -5.07 16.31
N VAL A 487 -2.18 -3.97 17.06
CA VAL A 487 -1.49 -2.73 16.66
C VAL A 487 0.02 -2.85 16.85
N LEU A 488 0.49 -3.70 17.76
CA LEU A 488 1.91 -3.90 18.06
C LEU A 488 2.46 -5.06 17.22
N ALA A 489 2.85 -4.78 15.98
CA ALA A 489 3.43 -5.78 15.08
C ALA A 489 4.95 -5.93 15.29
N PRO A 490 5.52 -7.15 15.40
CA PRO A 490 6.95 -7.37 15.65
C PRO A 490 7.84 -6.79 14.57
N GLY A 491 7.35 -6.69 13.33
CA GLY A 491 8.06 -6.07 12.22
C GLY A 491 8.46 -4.63 12.51
N TRP A 492 7.65 -3.84 13.21
CA TRP A 492 8.03 -2.46 13.58
C TRP A 492 9.25 -2.44 14.51
N PHE A 493 9.33 -3.39 15.44
CA PHE A 493 10.48 -3.52 16.35
C PHE A 493 11.72 -4.04 15.62
N THR A 494 11.56 -5.03 14.72
CA THR A 494 12.63 -5.48 13.82
C THR A 494 13.16 -4.32 12.98
N GLY A 495 12.27 -3.57 12.33
CA GLY A 495 12.62 -2.43 11.48
C GLY A 495 13.31 -1.31 12.24
N TYR A 496 12.85 -0.99 13.46
CA TYR A 496 13.51 0.00 14.31
C TYR A 496 14.96 -0.39 14.66
N VAL A 497 15.21 -1.67 14.97
CA VAL A 497 16.57 -2.15 15.25
C VAL A 497 17.41 -2.20 13.97
N GLU A 498 16.81 -2.58 12.85
CA GLU A 498 17.48 -2.63 11.55
C GLU A 498 17.91 -1.22 11.09
N LEU A 499 17.08 -0.19 11.30
CA LEU A 499 17.38 1.23 10.99
C LEU A 499 18.54 1.81 11.80
N ARG A 500 18.93 1.20 12.93
CA ARG A 500 20.17 1.58 13.64
C ARG A 500 21.43 1.16 12.89
N HIS A 501 21.29 0.32 11.86
CA HIS A 501 22.38 -0.27 11.12
C HIS A 501 22.21 -0.19 9.59
N LEU A 502 21.09 0.38 9.13
CA LEU A 502 20.78 0.68 7.74
C LEU A 502 20.29 2.12 7.67
N THR A 503 20.89 2.90 6.77
CA THR A 503 20.43 4.24 6.42
C THR A 503 19.52 4.13 5.21
N VAL A 504 18.33 4.73 5.29
CA VAL A 504 17.36 4.79 4.21
C VAL A 504 17.33 6.22 3.71
N ASN A 505 17.44 6.43 2.40
CA ASN A 505 17.41 7.76 1.79
C ASN A 505 16.24 7.87 0.82
N VAL A 506 15.82 9.11 0.54
CA VAL A 506 14.79 9.37 -0.49
C VAL A 506 15.29 8.91 -1.87
N GLY A 507 16.59 9.02 -2.14
CA GLY A 507 17.22 8.53 -3.37
C GLY A 507 17.06 7.02 -3.63
N ASP A 508 16.82 6.21 -2.59
CA ASP A 508 16.58 4.77 -2.75
C ASP A 508 15.32 4.49 -3.61
N ILE A 509 14.36 5.43 -3.65
CA ILE A 509 13.19 5.36 -4.54
C ILE A 509 13.61 5.43 -6.00
N GLY A 510 14.49 6.37 -6.35
CA GLY A 510 15.00 6.53 -7.71
C GLY A 510 15.69 5.25 -8.18
N THR A 511 16.58 4.70 -7.35
CA THR A 511 17.26 3.43 -7.64
C THR A 511 16.27 2.29 -7.85
N LEU A 512 15.23 2.16 -7.03
CA LEU A 512 14.22 1.12 -7.22
C LEU A 512 13.41 1.30 -8.50
N ASN A 513 13.16 2.53 -8.93
CA ASN A 513 12.45 2.79 -10.17
C ASN A 513 13.29 2.42 -11.38
N GLU A 514 14.56 2.84 -11.41
CA GLU A 514 15.53 2.42 -12.44
C GLU A 514 15.61 0.90 -12.55
N LEU A 515 15.59 0.19 -11.41
CA LEU A 515 15.57 -1.26 -11.40
C LEU A 515 14.29 -1.84 -12.02
N LEU A 516 13.13 -1.26 -11.72
CA LEU A 516 11.84 -1.74 -12.24
C LEU A 516 11.63 -1.40 -13.72
N SER A 517 12.16 -0.28 -14.20
CA SER A 517 12.08 0.14 -15.61
C SER A 517 13.02 -0.67 -16.50
N ASP A 518 13.98 -1.39 -15.92
CA ASP A 518 14.88 -2.30 -16.64
C ASP A 518 14.18 -3.62 -17.01
N GLU A 519 13.46 -3.62 -18.13
CA GLU A 519 12.78 -4.79 -18.69
C GLU A 519 13.73 -5.91 -19.14
N THR A 520 15.05 -5.68 -19.16
CA THR A 520 16.03 -6.68 -19.63
C THR A 520 16.41 -7.71 -18.57
N ARG A 521 16.10 -7.43 -17.29
CA ARG A 521 16.44 -8.31 -16.17
C ARG A 521 15.42 -9.42 -16.00
N SER A 522 15.91 -10.60 -15.61
CA SER A 522 15.01 -11.66 -15.18
C SER A 522 14.29 -11.26 -13.88
N PRO A 523 13.06 -11.76 -13.62
CA PRO A 523 12.33 -11.46 -12.39
C PRO A 523 13.11 -11.83 -11.11
N SER A 524 13.94 -12.88 -11.17
CA SER A 524 14.74 -13.31 -10.02
C SER A 524 15.91 -12.37 -9.73
N GLU A 525 16.58 -11.88 -10.78
CA GLU A 525 17.63 -10.87 -10.68
C GLU A 525 17.07 -9.52 -10.24
N LEU A 526 15.90 -9.13 -10.75
CA LEU A 526 15.20 -7.92 -10.35
C LEU A 526 14.91 -7.91 -8.85
N VAL A 527 14.27 -8.97 -8.34
CA VAL A 527 13.97 -9.08 -6.89
C VAL A 527 15.25 -9.08 -6.06
N SER A 528 16.31 -9.75 -6.51
CA SER A 528 17.60 -9.72 -5.81
C SER A 528 18.20 -8.31 -5.75
N ALA A 529 18.20 -7.59 -6.88
CA ALA A 529 18.72 -6.23 -6.95
C ALA A 529 17.90 -5.26 -6.09
N MET A 530 16.57 -5.43 -6.05
CA MET A 530 15.71 -4.64 -5.17
C MET A 530 16.01 -4.93 -3.69
N LEU A 531 16.27 -6.19 -3.32
CA LEU A 531 16.65 -6.57 -1.94
C LEU A 531 18.01 -6.01 -1.51
N ASP A 532 18.85 -5.58 -2.45
CA ASP A 532 20.10 -4.87 -2.16
C ASP A 532 19.86 -3.38 -1.84
N VAL A 533 18.70 -2.81 -2.20
CA VAL A 533 18.34 -1.43 -1.85
C VAL A 533 17.91 -1.36 -0.37
N PRO A 534 18.53 -0.50 0.46
CA PRO A 534 18.30 -0.47 1.92
C PRO A 534 16.83 -0.34 2.33
N LEU A 535 16.14 0.56 1.64
CA LEU A 535 14.72 0.81 1.80
C LEU A 535 13.83 -0.42 1.54
N PHE A 536 13.97 -1.04 0.36
CA PHE A 536 13.14 -2.18 -0.01
C PHE A 536 13.44 -3.38 0.91
N LYS A 537 14.72 -3.59 1.22
CA LYS A 537 15.15 -4.57 2.22
C LYS A 537 14.46 -4.35 3.57
N LEU A 538 14.41 -3.11 4.07
CA LEU A 538 13.75 -2.79 5.33
C LEU A 538 12.26 -3.14 5.29
N ILE A 539 11.55 -2.76 4.21
CA ILE A 539 10.13 -3.06 4.02
C ILE A 539 9.90 -4.58 4.03
N VAL A 540 10.70 -5.34 3.27
CA VAL A 540 10.57 -6.81 3.20
C VAL A 540 10.87 -7.45 4.55
N VAL A 541 11.87 -6.99 5.28
CA VAL A 541 12.19 -7.46 6.64
C VAL A 541 11.02 -7.24 7.60
N VAL A 542 10.45 -6.03 7.63
CA VAL A 542 9.30 -5.68 8.45
C VAL A 542 8.10 -6.56 8.09
N ALA A 543 7.78 -6.66 6.80
CA ALA A 543 6.66 -7.42 6.29
C ALA A 543 6.79 -8.91 6.61
N MET A 544 7.95 -9.52 6.33
CA MET A 544 8.18 -10.94 6.57
C MET A 544 8.15 -11.29 8.06
N THR A 545 8.65 -10.42 8.93
CA THR A 545 8.51 -10.62 10.39
C THR A 545 7.03 -10.70 10.80
N ASN A 546 6.19 -9.79 10.28
CA ASN A 546 4.76 -9.77 10.56
C ASN A 546 4.05 -11.01 10.00
N VAL A 547 4.36 -11.40 8.75
CA VAL A 547 3.85 -12.62 8.12
C VAL A 547 4.21 -13.85 8.97
N GLY A 548 5.46 -13.96 9.42
CA GLY A 548 5.90 -15.04 10.29
C GLY A 548 5.06 -15.13 11.57
N SER A 549 4.80 -14.00 12.23
CA SER A 549 3.97 -13.95 13.44
C SER A 549 2.50 -14.34 13.19
N ILE A 550 1.90 -13.87 12.10
CA ILE A 550 0.51 -14.20 11.73
C ILE A 550 0.38 -15.70 11.44
N VAL A 551 1.30 -16.22 10.61
CA VAL A 551 1.37 -17.64 10.28
C VAL A 551 1.53 -18.46 11.57
N ALA A 552 2.42 -18.07 12.47
CA ALA A 552 2.63 -18.77 13.73
C ALA A 552 1.39 -18.78 14.62
N SER A 553 0.73 -17.63 14.79
CA SER A 553 -0.52 -17.52 15.57
C SER A 553 -1.60 -18.44 15.02
N PHE A 554 -1.72 -18.50 13.69
CA PHE A 554 -2.69 -19.36 13.00
C PHE A 554 -2.34 -20.85 13.15
N LEU A 555 -1.08 -21.23 12.85
CA LEU A 555 -0.61 -22.61 13.00
C LEU A 555 -0.69 -23.08 14.46
N PHE A 556 -0.47 -22.19 15.41
CA PHE A 556 -0.59 -22.50 16.82
C PHE A 556 -2.02 -22.89 17.19
N ALA A 557 -2.99 -22.03 16.85
CA ALA A 557 -4.40 -22.28 17.13
C ALA A 557 -4.90 -23.56 16.45
N VAL A 558 -4.48 -23.77 15.20
CA VAL A 558 -5.00 -24.86 14.37
C VAL A 558 -4.35 -26.20 14.69
N TYR A 559 -3.04 -26.24 14.88
CA TYR A 559 -2.32 -27.51 14.99
C TYR A 559 -1.74 -27.75 16.38
N VAL A 560 -1.17 -26.72 17.01
CA VAL A 560 -0.42 -26.89 18.26
C VAL A 560 -1.37 -27.10 19.43
N ILE A 561 -2.45 -26.32 19.52
CA ILE A 561 -3.46 -26.48 20.58
C ILE A 561 -4.06 -27.90 20.55
N PRO A 562 -4.60 -28.40 19.43
CA PRO A 562 -5.18 -29.74 19.41
C PRO A 562 -4.16 -30.86 19.67
N ALA A 563 -2.92 -30.73 19.17
CA ALA A 563 -1.94 -31.81 19.28
C ALA A 563 -1.19 -31.86 20.62
N MET A 564 -0.85 -30.71 21.20
CA MET A 564 -0.10 -30.67 22.47
C MET A 564 -1.00 -30.60 23.69
N PHE A 565 -2.19 -30.02 23.56
CA PHE A 565 -3.08 -29.72 24.68
C PHE A 565 -4.46 -30.36 24.53
N GLY A 566 -4.80 -30.97 23.39
CA GLY A 566 -6.13 -31.55 23.16
C GLY A 566 -6.54 -32.65 24.17
N ALA A 567 -5.58 -33.40 24.72
CA ALA A 567 -5.83 -34.41 25.75
C ALA A 567 -6.11 -33.82 27.15
N GLU A 568 -5.58 -32.62 27.43
CA GLU A 568 -5.72 -31.91 28.71
C GLU A 568 -6.95 -30.97 28.68
N VAL A 569 -7.36 -30.55 27.48
CA VAL A 569 -8.36 -29.48 27.27
C VAL A 569 -9.73 -30.01 26.86
N GLY A 570 -9.88 -31.29 26.49
CA GLY A 570 -11.18 -31.90 26.22
C GLY A 570 -11.87 -31.45 24.91
N GLY A 571 -11.12 -30.87 23.97
CA GLY A 571 -11.66 -30.32 22.72
C GLY A 571 -12.23 -28.90 22.88
N VAL A 572 -12.77 -28.36 21.79
CA VAL A 572 -13.23 -26.95 21.74
C VAL A 572 -14.45 -26.71 22.66
N ASP A 573 -15.29 -27.72 22.85
CA ASP A 573 -16.51 -27.61 23.66
C ASP A 573 -16.23 -27.49 25.16
N GLU A 574 -15.20 -28.17 25.66
CA GLU A 574 -14.80 -28.14 27.07
C GLU A 574 -14.10 -26.82 27.43
N VAL A 575 -13.34 -26.22 26.50
CA VAL A 575 -12.82 -24.84 26.65
C VAL A 575 -13.96 -23.84 26.84
N GLY A 576 -15.02 -23.96 26.04
CA GLY A 576 -16.19 -23.10 26.14
C GLY A 576 -16.87 -23.22 27.52
N ARG A 577 -16.95 -24.44 28.05
CA ARG A 577 -17.49 -24.71 29.37
C ARG A 577 -16.63 -24.14 30.50
N LEU A 578 -15.31 -24.32 30.44
CA LEU A 578 -14.36 -23.74 31.40
C LEU A 578 -14.43 -22.21 31.43
N MET A 579 -14.63 -21.55 30.29
CA MET A 579 -14.82 -20.10 30.26
C MET A 579 -16.10 -19.65 30.98
N ILE A 580 -17.20 -20.39 30.82
CA ILE A 580 -18.48 -20.11 31.50
C ILE A 580 -18.33 -20.30 33.02
N ASP A 581 -17.67 -21.38 33.44
CA ASP A 581 -17.43 -21.67 34.86
C ASP A 581 -16.49 -20.63 35.50
N GLY A 582 -15.45 -20.21 34.77
CA GLY A 582 -14.58 -19.10 35.18
C GLY A 582 -15.32 -17.76 35.31
N ALA A 583 -16.28 -17.49 34.42
CA ALA A 583 -17.10 -16.29 34.48
C ALA A 583 -18.05 -16.30 35.68
N GLY A 584 -18.63 -17.45 36.00
CA GLY A 584 -19.43 -17.65 37.21
C GLY A 584 -18.61 -17.42 38.48
N THR A 585 -17.43 -18.03 38.56
CA THR A 585 -16.49 -17.90 39.70
C THR A 585 -16.01 -16.46 39.87
N GLY A 586 -15.68 -15.78 38.76
CA GLY A 586 -15.31 -14.36 38.78
C GLY A 586 -16.45 -13.44 39.25
N ALA A 587 -17.68 -13.70 38.80
CA ALA A 587 -18.85 -12.95 39.23
C ALA A 587 -19.14 -13.12 40.74
N GLU A 588 -18.91 -14.31 41.29
CA GLU A 588 -19.01 -14.57 42.73
C GLU A 588 -17.92 -13.87 43.53
N LEU A 589 -16.66 -13.88 43.08
CA LEU A 589 -15.56 -13.15 43.72
C LEU A 589 -15.81 -11.63 43.74
N ILE A 590 -16.28 -11.07 42.62
CA ILE A 590 -16.64 -9.65 42.53
C ILE A 590 -17.83 -9.34 43.43
N ARG A 591 -18.88 -10.17 43.42
CA ARG A 591 -20.04 -10.03 44.30
C ARG A 591 -19.63 -10.08 45.77
N ASN A 592 -18.74 -11.00 46.15
CA ASN A 592 -18.23 -11.13 47.52
C ASN A 592 -17.31 -9.97 47.90
N ALA A 593 -16.54 -9.40 46.97
CA ALA A 593 -15.74 -8.20 47.23
C ALA A 593 -16.60 -6.94 47.39
N ILE A 594 -17.66 -6.80 46.59
CA ILE A 594 -18.59 -5.65 46.63
C ILE A 594 -19.54 -5.73 47.83
N LEU A 595 -20.06 -6.93 48.15
CA LEU A 595 -21.00 -7.13 49.25
C LEU A 595 -20.34 -7.50 50.58
N GLY A 596 -19.09 -7.99 50.57
CA GLY A 596 -18.34 -8.42 51.75
C GLY A 596 -17.41 -7.37 52.36
N GLY A 597 -17.30 -6.16 51.77
CA GLY A 597 -16.56 -5.03 52.35
C GLY A 597 -17.22 -4.38 53.58
N GLY A 598 -18.27 -4.98 54.14
CA GLY A 598 -19.08 -4.45 55.25
C GLY A 598 -19.08 -5.30 56.52
N GLY A 599 -18.05 -6.11 56.78
CA GLY A 599 -17.98 -6.91 58.00
C GLY A 599 -16.56 -7.19 58.45
N ALA A 600 -16.08 -6.33 59.37
CA ALA A 600 -15.05 -6.69 60.35
C ALA A 600 -15.67 -7.50 61.50
#